data_AF-A0A4Q5ZH46-F1
#
_entry.id   AF-A0A4Q5ZH46-F1
#
_cell.length_a   1.000
_cell.length_b   1.000
_cell.length_c   1.000
_cell.angle_alpha   90.00
_cell.angle_beta   90.00
_cell.angle_gamma   90.00
#
_symmetry.space_group_name_H-M   'P 1'
#
loop_
_entity.id
_entity.type
_entity.pdbx_description
1 polymer ?
#
loop_
_entity_poly.entity_id
_entity_poly.type
_entity_poly.pdbx_seq_one_letter_code
_entity_poly.pdbx_strand_id
1 'polypeptide(L)'
;MSRLSQVFIFIFITTFIACSDNKQQDLVHQESSDPKIAKLKMPEGFAAERLYSPGENEQGSWVSMTFDNKGRLIACDQFGSLYRMQVPAIGDSSKPKAEKLNVDLGYAQGLLYAFNSLWVSVNHDGEGDLKKKGGLYRLRDLDGDDQYESVEHLKEMNGSGEHGPHSLILSPDKNSIYMVAGNFTDVPKFDTYKNPSNWKEDNLFPLITDPSGHAADRHAPGGWIAHIDSSGKKWELVSSGYRNTYDIAFNDAGDLFAYDSDMEYDFGMPWYKPTRICHVTDGAEFGWRTGSINWSPAFPDALPAVLNIGQGSPTNLVYGGNAKFPEKYKKSLFAFDWSFGIIYAIEVEPDGASYKAKAEEFISGAPLPLTDGIIGPDGALYFLTGGRRLDSDLYRITYNGKENTETVKATPVTEENKLRRQLEEYHVPKQGAVDIA
;
A
#
# COMPACT_ATOMS: atom_id res chain seq x y z
N MET A 1 52.54 32.47 37.63
CA MET A 1 51.67 32.80 38.77
C MET A 1 50.60 31.72 38.84
N SER A 2 50.83 30.73 39.69
CA SER A 2 49.91 29.63 39.97
C SER A 2 48.84 30.08 40.95
N ARG A 3 47.61 29.59 40.82
CA ARG A 3 46.63 29.65 41.91
C ARG A 3 46.06 28.28 42.19
N LEU A 4 46.35 27.84 43.41
CA LEU A 4 45.77 26.71 44.11
C LEU A 4 44.30 26.96 44.46
N SER A 5 43.52 25.89 44.32
CA SER A 5 42.56 25.30 45.26
C SER A 5 41.75 26.21 46.19
N GLN A 6 40.43 26.22 45.99
CA GLN A 6 39.44 26.28 47.08
C GLN A 6 38.29 25.32 46.79
N VAL A 7 38.09 24.39 47.71
CA VAL A 7 37.01 23.40 47.76
C VAL A 7 35.80 24.05 48.41
N PHE A 8 34.64 24.01 47.75
CA PHE A 8 33.34 24.38 48.35
C PHE A 8 32.46 23.13 48.47
N ILE A 9 32.10 22.81 49.71
CA ILE A 9 31.15 21.76 50.08
C ILE A 9 29.74 22.34 49.96
N PHE A 10 28.89 21.78 49.09
CA PHE A 10 27.47 22.10 49.01
C PHE A 10 26.65 21.03 49.74
N ILE A 11 25.89 21.47 50.73
CA ILE A 11 24.93 20.68 51.52
C ILE A 11 23.64 20.53 50.69
N PHE A 12 23.24 19.30 50.40
CA PHE A 12 21.95 18.98 49.78
C PHE A 12 20.85 18.98 50.85
N ILE A 13 19.85 19.86 50.69
CA ILE A 13 18.60 19.83 51.46
C ILE A 13 17.56 19.10 50.61
N THR A 14 17.16 17.91 51.04
CA THR A 14 16.05 17.15 50.46
C THR A 14 14.74 17.59 51.09
N THR A 15 13.83 18.13 50.27
CA THR A 15 12.44 18.41 50.66
C THR A 15 11.54 17.27 50.21
N PHE A 16 10.96 16.55 51.15
CA PHE A 16 9.87 15.59 50.90
C PHE A 16 8.56 16.37 50.77
N ILE A 17 7.93 16.32 49.59
CA ILE A 17 6.52 16.70 49.41
C ILE A 17 5.75 15.41 49.13
N ALA A 18 4.86 15.07 50.07
CA ALA A 18 3.93 13.97 49.97
C ALA A 18 2.84 14.30 48.93
N CYS A 19 2.73 13.50 47.87
CA CYS A 19 1.60 13.55 46.94
C CYS A 19 0.43 12.75 47.49
N SER A 20 -0.73 13.40 47.53
CA SER A 20 -2.04 12.85 47.85
C SER A 20 -2.52 11.86 46.77
N ASP A 21 -3.03 10.71 47.23
CA ASP A 21 -3.69 9.68 46.44
C ASP A 21 -4.85 10.24 45.60
N ASN A 22 -4.67 10.25 44.29
CA ASN A 22 -5.77 10.30 43.34
C ASN A 22 -5.88 8.92 42.68
N LYS A 23 -6.95 8.19 43.02
CA LYS A 23 -7.31 6.92 42.39
C LYS A 23 -7.59 7.16 40.91
N GLN A 24 -6.59 6.90 40.07
CA GLN A 24 -6.76 6.71 38.64
C GLN A 24 -7.44 5.35 38.45
N GLN A 25 -8.60 5.35 37.79
CA GLN A 25 -9.23 4.11 37.34
C GLN A 25 -8.30 3.46 36.31
N ASP A 26 -7.62 2.40 36.71
CA ASP A 26 -6.86 1.54 35.82
C ASP A 26 -7.81 0.94 34.77
N LEU A 27 -7.71 1.42 33.53
CA LEU A 27 -8.16 0.66 32.37
C LEU A 27 -7.14 -0.46 32.19
N VAL A 28 -7.59 -1.69 32.45
CA VAL A 28 -6.79 -2.90 32.35
C VAL A 28 -6.27 -3.04 30.91
N HIS A 29 -5.00 -2.73 30.68
CA HIS A 29 -4.25 -3.31 29.57
C HIS A 29 -4.25 -4.82 29.80
N GLN A 30 -5.09 -5.54 29.08
CA GLN A 30 -5.06 -6.98 29.09
C GLN A 30 -3.82 -7.40 28.29
N GLU A 31 -2.70 -7.65 28.99
CA GLU A 31 -1.50 -8.20 28.35
C GLU A 31 -1.89 -9.51 27.65
N SER A 32 -1.74 -9.54 26.32
CA SER A 32 -2.05 -10.73 25.53
C SER A 32 -1.10 -11.86 25.88
N SER A 33 -1.62 -13.08 26.05
CA SER A 33 -0.80 -14.27 26.22
C SER A 33 -0.06 -14.69 24.94
N ASP A 34 -0.44 -14.16 23.78
CA ASP A 34 0.29 -14.39 22.53
C ASP A 34 1.54 -13.48 22.47
N PRO A 35 2.76 -14.04 22.46
CA PRO A 35 3.99 -13.24 22.47
C PRO A 35 4.19 -12.41 21.20
N LYS A 36 3.54 -12.72 20.07
CA LYS A 36 3.58 -11.89 18.87
C LYS A 36 2.68 -10.67 19.03
N ILE A 37 1.52 -10.82 19.68
CA ILE A 37 0.61 -9.70 19.97
C ILE A 37 1.20 -8.80 21.07
N ALA A 38 1.77 -9.37 22.12
CA ALA A 38 2.35 -8.62 23.24
C ALA A 38 3.52 -7.70 22.85
N LYS A 39 4.15 -7.94 21.68
CA LYS A 39 5.23 -7.11 21.13
C LYS A 39 4.74 -5.95 20.25
N LEU A 40 3.45 -5.93 19.90
CA LEU A 40 2.89 -4.85 19.09
C LEU A 40 2.70 -3.59 19.93
N LYS A 41 3.07 -2.45 19.36
CA LYS A 41 2.69 -1.13 19.85
C LYS A 41 1.55 -0.62 19.00
N MET A 42 0.51 -0.07 19.64
CA MET A 42 -0.65 0.51 18.98
C MET A 42 -1.28 1.59 19.86
N PRO A 43 -2.04 2.56 19.29
CA PRO A 43 -2.75 3.56 20.06
C PRO A 43 -3.73 2.97 21.07
N GLU A 44 -4.05 3.76 22.09
CA GLU A 44 -5.04 3.38 23.11
C GLU A 44 -6.40 3.07 22.48
N GLY A 45 -7.09 2.07 23.04
CA GLY A 45 -8.40 1.64 22.55
C GLY A 45 -8.35 0.65 21.39
N PHE A 46 -7.20 0.47 20.72
CA PHE A 46 -7.03 -0.58 19.73
C PHE A 46 -6.69 -1.93 20.36
N ALA A 47 -7.14 -3.00 19.72
CA ALA A 47 -6.87 -4.37 20.11
C ALA A 47 -6.50 -5.21 18.89
N ALA A 48 -5.56 -6.14 19.06
CA ALA A 48 -5.11 -7.05 18.03
C ALA A 48 -5.45 -8.51 18.36
N GLU A 49 -5.81 -9.26 17.33
CA GLU A 49 -6.02 -10.70 17.35
C GLU A 49 -5.13 -11.34 16.27
N ARG A 50 -4.41 -12.41 16.61
CA ARG A 50 -3.72 -13.27 15.64
C ARG A 50 -4.67 -14.40 15.26
N LEU A 51 -5.21 -14.34 14.05
CA LEU A 51 -6.29 -15.22 13.61
C LEU A 51 -5.77 -16.54 13.04
N TYR A 52 -4.68 -16.49 12.27
CA TYR A 52 -4.19 -17.63 11.54
C TYR A 52 -2.68 -17.54 11.27
N SER A 53 -2.02 -18.69 11.13
CA SER A 53 -0.61 -18.81 10.81
C SER A 53 -0.45 -19.77 9.63
N PRO A 54 -0.30 -19.26 8.38
CA PRO A 54 -0.08 -20.11 7.21
C PRO A 54 1.14 -21.03 7.35
N GLY A 55 2.22 -20.54 7.98
CA GLY A 55 3.43 -21.32 8.22
C GLY A 55 3.20 -22.55 9.10
N GLU A 56 2.38 -22.43 10.16
CA GLU A 56 2.00 -23.56 11.02
C GLU A 56 1.09 -24.59 10.33
N ASN A 57 0.57 -24.26 9.15
CA ASN A 57 -0.32 -25.11 8.35
C ASN A 57 0.31 -25.56 7.02
N GLU A 58 1.62 -25.33 6.82
CA GLU A 58 2.35 -25.65 5.59
C GLU A 58 1.79 -24.94 4.34
N GLN A 59 1.25 -23.73 4.51
CA GLN A 59 0.61 -22.94 3.45
C GLN A 59 1.49 -21.77 2.95
N GLY A 60 2.80 -21.85 3.21
CA GLY A 60 3.78 -20.88 2.76
C GLY A 60 3.66 -19.53 3.47
N SER A 61 3.94 -18.45 2.72
CA SER A 61 3.98 -17.09 3.24
C SER A 61 3.03 -16.20 2.46
N TRP A 62 1.93 -15.78 3.10
CA TRP A 62 0.89 -15.04 2.40
C TRP A 62 1.29 -13.57 2.19
N VAL A 63 1.13 -13.08 0.96
CA VAL A 63 1.58 -11.74 0.55
C VAL A 63 0.51 -10.88 -0.12
N SER A 64 -0.66 -11.44 -0.39
CA SER A 64 -1.79 -10.70 -0.91
C SER A 64 -3.09 -11.30 -0.38
N MET A 65 -4.12 -10.47 -0.23
CA MET A 65 -5.45 -10.88 0.19
C MET A 65 -6.57 -9.97 -0.33
N THR A 66 -7.78 -10.52 -0.37
CA THR A 66 -9.03 -9.80 -0.61
C THR A 66 -10.17 -10.51 0.11
N PHE A 67 -11.27 -9.81 0.34
CA PHE A 67 -12.54 -10.47 0.69
C PHE A 67 -13.35 -10.79 -0.56
N ASP A 68 -14.05 -11.91 -0.57
CA ASP A 68 -15.05 -12.24 -1.59
C ASP A 68 -16.46 -11.70 -1.24
N ASN A 69 -17.43 -11.89 -2.13
CA ASN A 69 -18.81 -11.45 -1.92
C ASN A 69 -19.57 -12.19 -0.80
N LYS A 70 -18.99 -13.22 -0.20
CA LYS A 70 -19.54 -13.96 0.96
C LYS A 70 -18.83 -13.58 2.26
N GLY A 71 -17.92 -12.61 2.23
CA GLY A 71 -17.16 -12.16 3.40
C GLY A 71 -16.06 -13.14 3.83
N ARG A 72 -15.60 -14.01 2.93
CA ARG A 72 -14.46 -14.90 3.18
C ARG A 72 -13.19 -14.26 2.66
N LEU A 73 -12.09 -14.50 3.37
CA LEU A 73 -10.77 -14.05 2.93
C LEU A 73 -10.25 -15.00 1.85
N ILE A 74 -9.73 -14.44 0.76
CA ILE A 74 -8.88 -15.14 -0.20
C ILE A 74 -7.49 -14.56 -0.05
N ALA A 75 -6.47 -15.41 0.04
CA ALA A 75 -5.07 -15.01 0.17
C ALA A 75 -4.17 -15.84 -0.75
N CYS A 76 -2.97 -15.32 -1.07
CA CYS A 76 -1.99 -16.04 -1.88
C CYS A 76 -0.67 -16.21 -1.15
N ASP A 77 -0.13 -17.42 -1.19
CA ASP A 77 1.28 -17.69 -0.90
C ASP A 77 2.18 -17.08 -1.99
N GLN A 78 3.26 -16.39 -1.58
CA GLN A 78 4.16 -15.64 -2.48
C GLN A 78 4.65 -16.47 -3.67
N PHE A 79 4.94 -17.75 -3.43
CA PHE A 79 5.45 -18.68 -4.45
C PHE A 79 4.55 -19.89 -4.63
N GLY A 80 3.28 -19.78 -4.24
CA GLY A 80 2.39 -20.92 -4.12
C GLY A 80 0.97 -20.60 -4.53
N SER A 81 0.04 -21.34 -3.95
CA SER A 81 -1.37 -21.36 -4.36
C SER A 81 -2.21 -20.30 -3.66
N LEU A 82 -3.44 -20.14 -4.17
CA LEU A 82 -4.49 -19.38 -3.52
C LEU A 82 -5.19 -20.21 -2.44
N TYR A 83 -5.56 -19.55 -1.35
CA TYR A 83 -6.27 -20.11 -0.21
C TYR A 83 -7.53 -19.29 0.08
N ARG A 84 -8.56 -19.94 0.60
CA ARG A 84 -9.82 -19.31 1.03
C ARG A 84 -10.12 -19.68 2.47
N MET A 85 -10.59 -18.72 3.26
CA MET A 85 -10.83 -18.91 4.68
C MET A 85 -12.06 -18.14 5.15
N GLN A 86 -12.93 -18.80 5.91
CA GLN A 86 -13.95 -18.10 6.69
C GLN A 86 -13.28 -17.43 7.88
N VAL A 87 -13.40 -16.11 7.96
CA VAL A 87 -12.92 -15.35 9.11
C VAL A 87 -13.95 -15.46 10.24
N PRO A 88 -13.55 -15.81 11.48
CA PRO A 88 -14.44 -15.84 12.63
C PRO A 88 -15.02 -14.45 12.90
N ALA A 89 -16.26 -14.37 13.39
CA ALA A 89 -16.82 -13.09 13.81
C ALA A 89 -15.97 -12.46 14.93
N ILE A 90 -16.05 -11.13 15.10
CA ILE A 90 -15.40 -10.45 16.23
C ILE A 90 -15.96 -11.02 17.55
N GLY A 91 -15.07 -11.45 18.44
CA GLY A 91 -15.42 -12.10 19.70
C GLY A 91 -15.64 -13.62 19.63
N ASP A 92 -15.62 -14.22 18.44
CA ASP A 92 -15.62 -15.67 18.27
C ASP A 92 -14.19 -16.21 18.36
N SER A 93 -13.95 -17.12 19.31
CA SER A 93 -12.67 -17.78 19.54
C SER A 93 -12.46 -19.04 18.69
N SER A 94 -13.34 -19.30 17.71
CA SER A 94 -13.20 -20.43 16.80
C SER A 94 -11.90 -20.33 16.01
N LYS A 95 -11.18 -21.46 15.87
CA LYS A 95 -9.94 -21.50 15.10
C LYS A 95 -10.30 -21.59 13.62
N PRO A 96 -9.96 -20.58 12.80
CA PRO A 96 -10.28 -20.63 11.39
C PRO A 96 -9.43 -21.67 10.67
N LYS A 97 -9.94 -22.14 9.54
CA LYS A 97 -9.25 -23.06 8.63
C LYS A 97 -9.29 -22.49 7.24
N ALA A 98 -8.13 -22.51 6.58
CA ALA A 98 -8.02 -22.15 5.18
C ALA A 98 -8.03 -23.41 4.30
N GLU A 99 -8.80 -23.37 3.22
CA GLU A 99 -8.78 -24.37 2.16
C GLU A 99 -7.97 -23.87 0.98
N LYS A 100 -7.21 -24.76 0.33
CA LYS A 100 -6.55 -24.44 -0.94
C LYS A 100 -7.61 -24.39 -2.05
N LEU A 101 -7.62 -23.32 -2.84
CA LEU A 101 -8.51 -23.23 -3.99
C LEU A 101 -8.06 -24.18 -5.10
N ASN A 102 -9.01 -24.88 -5.72
CA ASN A 102 -8.74 -25.82 -6.80
C ASN A 102 -8.57 -25.10 -8.15
N VAL A 103 -7.54 -24.25 -8.24
CA VAL A 103 -7.19 -23.50 -9.44
C VAL A 103 -5.70 -23.66 -9.72
N ASP A 104 -5.36 -23.87 -10.98
CA ASP A 104 -3.97 -23.87 -11.44
C ASP A 104 -3.47 -22.42 -11.62
N LEU A 105 -3.45 -21.65 -10.53
CA LEU A 105 -2.96 -20.27 -10.48
C LEU A 105 -2.40 -19.97 -9.09
N GLY A 106 -1.41 -19.08 -9.03
CA GLY A 106 -0.67 -18.73 -7.83
C GLY A 106 0.16 -17.47 -8.02
N TYR A 107 1.16 -17.26 -7.15
CA TYR A 107 2.13 -16.15 -7.27
C TYR A 107 1.46 -14.76 -7.36
N ALA A 108 0.28 -14.62 -6.75
CA ALA A 108 -0.49 -13.40 -6.80
C ALA A 108 0.08 -12.37 -5.82
N GLN A 109 0.43 -11.19 -6.34
CA GLN A 109 0.77 -10.03 -5.51
C GLN A 109 -0.36 -9.01 -5.42
N GLY A 110 -1.36 -9.12 -6.30
CA GLY A 110 -2.62 -8.38 -6.20
C GLY A 110 -3.83 -9.29 -6.32
N LEU A 111 -4.79 -9.11 -5.42
CA LEU A 111 -6.07 -9.81 -5.43
C LEU A 111 -7.22 -8.82 -5.27
N LEU A 112 -8.25 -8.95 -6.09
CA LEU A 112 -9.45 -8.13 -6.00
C LEU A 112 -10.68 -8.94 -6.38
N TYR A 113 -11.68 -9.01 -5.49
CA TYR A 113 -12.99 -9.52 -5.87
C TYR A 113 -13.89 -8.38 -6.38
N ALA A 114 -14.24 -8.42 -7.66
CA ALA A 114 -15.08 -7.40 -8.30
C ALA A 114 -15.79 -7.97 -9.54
N PHE A 115 -16.96 -7.42 -9.88
CA PHE A 115 -17.72 -7.81 -11.09
C PHE A 115 -18.00 -9.32 -11.17
N ASN A 116 -18.36 -9.91 -10.01
CA ASN A 116 -18.57 -11.36 -9.84
C ASN A 116 -17.38 -12.19 -10.34
N SER A 117 -16.17 -11.74 -10.05
CA SER A 117 -14.93 -12.39 -10.49
C SER A 117 -13.82 -12.10 -9.50
N LEU A 118 -12.89 -13.05 -9.40
CA LEU A 118 -11.62 -12.81 -8.73
C LEU A 118 -10.59 -12.35 -9.76
N TRP A 119 -10.07 -11.15 -9.58
CA TRP A 119 -9.00 -10.58 -10.39
C TRP A 119 -7.68 -10.85 -9.69
N VAL A 120 -6.70 -11.32 -10.46
CA VAL A 120 -5.43 -11.82 -9.93
C VAL A 120 -4.29 -11.21 -10.74
N SER A 121 -3.47 -10.39 -10.07
CA SER A 121 -2.21 -9.89 -10.60
C SER A 121 -1.10 -10.87 -10.25
N VAL A 122 -0.64 -11.62 -11.25
CA VAL A 122 0.35 -12.68 -11.12
C VAL A 122 1.73 -12.12 -11.38
N ASN A 123 2.62 -12.24 -10.40
CA ASN A 123 4.00 -11.83 -10.48
C ASN A 123 4.90 -13.07 -10.64
N HIS A 124 5.13 -13.47 -11.90
CA HIS A 124 5.90 -14.66 -12.23
C HIS A 124 6.53 -14.55 -13.63
N ASP A 125 7.73 -15.09 -13.81
CA ASP A 125 8.45 -15.10 -15.09
C ASP A 125 7.98 -16.22 -16.04
N GLY A 126 7.12 -17.13 -15.56
CA GLY A 126 6.58 -18.25 -16.35
C GLY A 126 7.51 -19.46 -16.43
N GLU A 127 8.53 -19.52 -15.58
CA GLU A 127 9.47 -20.63 -15.45
C GLU A 127 9.19 -21.49 -14.20
N GLY A 128 9.59 -22.76 -14.22
CA GLY A 128 9.43 -23.65 -13.06
C GLY A 128 8.03 -24.29 -12.95
N ASP A 129 7.50 -24.36 -11.72
CA ASP A 129 6.34 -25.19 -11.39
C ASP A 129 5.01 -24.63 -11.93
N LEU A 130 4.90 -23.29 -12.04
CA LEU A 130 3.74 -22.62 -12.63
C LEU A 130 4.09 -22.18 -14.07
N LYS A 131 3.62 -22.92 -15.07
CA LYS A 131 3.87 -22.57 -16.48
C LYS A 131 3.07 -21.36 -16.99
N LYS A 132 2.36 -20.64 -16.11
CA LYS A 132 1.57 -19.46 -16.46
C LYS A 132 2.43 -18.22 -16.30
N LYS A 133 2.42 -17.37 -17.33
CA LYS A 133 3.18 -16.13 -17.35
C LYS A 133 2.60 -15.08 -16.40
N GLY A 134 3.42 -14.14 -15.97
CA GLY A 134 2.98 -12.96 -15.23
C GLY A 134 2.00 -12.10 -16.02
N GLY A 135 1.11 -11.43 -15.30
CA GLY A 135 0.06 -10.62 -15.90
C GLY A 135 -1.25 -10.61 -15.11
N LEU A 136 -2.28 -10.01 -15.73
CA LEU A 136 -3.61 -9.92 -15.14
C LEU A 136 -4.49 -11.09 -15.58
N TYR A 137 -5.05 -11.79 -14.60
CA TYR A 137 -5.98 -12.89 -14.80
C TYR A 137 -7.36 -12.57 -14.21
N ARG A 138 -8.40 -13.18 -14.78
CA ARG A 138 -9.77 -13.13 -14.28
C ARG A 138 -10.32 -14.54 -14.07
N LEU A 139 -10.70 -14.83 -12.84
CA LEU A 139 -11.27 -16.09 -12.39
C LEU A 139 -12.79 -15.96 -12.22
N ARG A 140 -13.54 -16.94 -12.74
CA ARG A 140 -15.01 -16.95 -12.73
C ARG A 140 -15.55 -18.32 -12.34
N ASP A 141 -16.50 -18.29 -11.42
CA ASP A 141 -17.43 -19.37 -11.09
C ASP A 141 -18.58 -19.33 -12.12
N LEU A 142 -18.70 -20.36 -12.95
CA LEU A 142 -19.65 -20.39 -14.06
C LEU A 142 -20.94 -21.15 -13.74
N ASP A 143 -20.94 -22.02 -12.74
CA ASP A 143 -22.08 -22.88 -12.40
C ASP A 143 -22.63 -22.66 -10.97
N GLY A 144 -22.00 -21.78 -10.20
CA GLY A 144 -22.40 -21.37 -8.86
C GLY A 144 -22.02 -22.37 -7.78
N ASP A 145 -21.10 -23.30 -8.05
CA ASP A 145 -20.64 -24.31 -7.10
C ASP A 145 -19.58 -23.81 -6.11
N ASP A 146 -19.22 -22.52 -6.20
CA ASP A 146 -18.23 -21.85 -5.37
C ASP A 146 -16.78 -22.25 -5.66
N GLN A 147 -16.50 -22.78 -6.86
CA GLN A 147 -15.18 -22.97 -7.44
C GLN A 147 -14.97 -22.01 -8.64
N TYR A 148 -13.75 -21.98 -9.19
CA TYR A 148 -13.42 -21.14 -10.33
C TYR A 148 -13.00 -22.03 -11.51
N GLU A 149 -13.89 -22.24 -12.47
CA GLU A 149 -13.65 -23.12 -13.62
C GLU A 149 -12.94 -22.37 -14.76
N SER A 150 -13.20 -21.06 -14.85
CA SER A 150 -12.64 -20.21 -15.90
C SER A 150 -11.45 -19.42 -15.35
N VAL A 151 -10.26 -19.67 -15.91
CA VAL A 151 -9.04 -18.87 -15.67
C VAL A 151 -8.65 -18.17 -16.98
N GLU A 152 -9.06 -16.92 -17.14
CA GLU A 152 -8.77 -16.12 -18.33
C GLU A 152 -7.52 -15.26 -18.11
N HIS A 153 -6.55 -15.35 -19.01
CA HIS A 153 -5.39 -14.44 -19.04
C HIS A 153 -5.75 -13.21 -19.88
N LEU A 154 -5.95 -12.06 -19.23
CA LEU A 154 -6.40 -10.83 -19.88
C LEU A 154 -5.25 -10.06 -20.53
N LYS A 155 -4.12 -9.97 -19.82
CA LYS A 155 -2.97 -9.19 -20.25
C LYS A 155 -1.67 -9.79 -19.71
N GLU A 156 -0.81 -10.26 -20.62
CA GLU A 156 0.56 -10.65 -20.27
C GLU A 156 1.36 -9.40 -19.88
N MET A 157 2.19 -9.54 -18.84
CA MET A 157 3.11 -8.50 -18.38
C MET A 157 4.53 -9.03 -18.37
N ASN A 158 5.43 -8.27 -18.99
CA ASN A 158 6.86 -8.56 -18.92
C ASN A 158 7.44 -7.90 -17.67
N GLY A 159 7.48 -8.64 -16.57
CA GLY A 159 8.02 -8.18 -15.30
C GLY A 159 7.77 -9.21 -14.22
N SER A 160 8.74 -9.37 -13.32
CA SER A 160 8.61 -10.28 -12.18
C SER A 160 9.52 -9.86 -11.02
N GLY A 161 9.43 -10.60 -9.91
CA GLY A 161 10.25 -10.39 -8.71
C GLY A 161 9.72 -9.27 -7.83
N GLU A 162 10.58 -8.66 -7.01
CA GLU A 162 10.15 -7.69 -6.00
C GLU A 162 9.52 -6.42 -6.61
N HIS A 163 9.82 -6.11 -7.88
CA HIS A 163 9.37 -4.90 -8.59
C HIS A 163 8.44 -5.23 -9.78
N GLY A 164 7.75 -6.37 -9.69
CA GLY A 164 6.86 -6.88 -10.72
C GLY A 164 5.47 -6.20 -10.73
N PRO A 165 4.47 -6.87 -11.34
CA PRO A 165 3.08 -6.43 -11.28
C PRO A 165 2.50 -6.69 -9.88
N HIS A 166 1.83 -5.68 -9.31
CA HIS A 166 1.44 -5.68 -7.90
C HIS A 166 -0.08 -5.61 -7.72
N SER A 167 -0.59 -4.59 -7.04
CA SER A 167 -1.95 -4.54 -6.52
C SER A 167 -3.02 -4.09 -7.53
N LEU A 168 -4.27 -4.36 -7.16
CA LEU A 168 -5.50 -4.04 -7.88
C LEU A 168 -6.53 -3.47 -6.89
N ILE A 169 -7.14 -2.32 -7.22
CA ILE A 169 -8.24 -1.75 -6.43
C ILE A 169 -9.45 -1.43 -7.28
N LEU A 170 -10.63 -1.46 -6.67
CA LEU A 170 -11.87 -1.04 -7.31
C LEU A 170 -11.98 0.49 -7.31
N SER A 171 -12.45 1.07 -8.40
CA SER A 171 -12.75 2.50 -8.48
C SER A 171 -13.84 2.92 -7.46
N PRO A 172 -13.86 4.18 -6.98
CA PRO A 172 -14.86 4.65 -6.02
C PRO A 172 -16.31 4.51 -6.51
N ASP A 173 -16.53 4.67 -7.81
CA ASP A 173 -17.83 4.51 -8.46
C ASP A 173 -18.20 3.05 -8.75
N LYS A 174 -17.29 2.11 -8.45
CA LYS A 174 -17.43 0.65 -8.60
C LYS A 174 -17.64 0.17 -10.04
N ASN A 175 -17.20 0.94 -11.02
CA ASN A 175 -17.39 0.62 -12.45
C ASN A 175 -16.10 0.17 -13.16
N SER A 176 -14.93 0.33 -12.52
CA SER A 176 -13.63 0.01 -13.10
C SER A 176 -12.60 -0.42 -12.05
N ILE A 177 -11.42 -0.82 -12.52
CA ILE A 177 -10.30 -1.30 -11.70
C ILE A 177 -9.10 -0.39 -11.95
N TYR A 178 -8.29 -0.16 -10.93
CA TYR A 178 -6.96 0.43 -11.06
C TYR A 178 -5.92 -0.61 -10.69
N MET A 179 -4.85 -0.68 -11.48
CA MET A 179 -3.73 -1.60 -11.28
C MET A 179 -2.43 -0.82 -11.16
N VAL A 180 -1.54 -1.28 -10.30
CA VAL A 180 -0.19 -0.70 -10.15
C VAL A 180 0.89 -1.75 -10.40
N ALA A 181 2.01 -1.31 -10.97
CA ALA A 181 3.18 -2.14 -11.20
C ALA A 181 4.49 -1.38 -10.95
N GLY A 182 5.51 -2.10 -10.48
CA GLY A 182 6.85 -1.57 -10.26
C GLY A 182 7.63 -1.36 -11.57
N ASN A 183 8.78 -0.70 -11.46
CA ASN A 183 9.66 -0.33 -12.57
C ASN A 183 10.40 -1.51 -13.24
N PHE A 184 10.25 -2.74 -12.73
CA PHE A 184 10.73 -3.95 -13.41
C PHE A 184 9.63 -4.58 -14.26
N THR A 185 8.44 -3.96 -14.32
CA THR A 185 7.36 -4.35 -15.21
C THR A 185 7.31 -3.38 -16.38
N ASP A 186 7.65 -3.87 -17.57
CA ASP A 186 7.57 -3.09 -18.79
C ASP A 186 6.15 -2.57 -18.99
N VAL A 187 6.04 -1.31 -19.42
CA VAL A 187 4.76 -0.71 -19.75
C VAL A 187 4.16 -1.46 -20.95
N PRO A 188 3.02 -2.17 -20.80
CA PRO A 188 2.41 -2.82 -21.93
C PRO A 188 1.79 -1.78 -22.88
N LYS A 189 1.43 -2.20 -24.09
CA LYS A 189 0.64 -1.34 -24.97
C LYS A 189 -0.75 -1.09 -24.36
N PHE A 190 -1.13 0.17 -24.17
CA PHE A 190 -2.45 0.59 -23.72
C PHE A 190 -3.31 1.09 -24.88
N ASP A 191 -4.61 1.22 -24.63
CA ASP A 191 -5.58 1.79 -25.59
C ASP A 191 -5.51 3.32 -25.58
N THR A 192 -5.33 3.92 -24.41
CA THR A 192 -5.16 5.36 -24.22
C THR A 192 -4.05 5.65 -23.22
N TYR A 193 -3.51 6.88 -23.29
CA TYR A 193 -2.39 7.32 -22.47
C TYR A 193 -2.66 8.74 -21.97
N LYS A 194 -2.65 8.94 -20.66
CA LYS A 194 -2.73 10.26 -20.03
C LYS A 194 -1.38 10.97 -20.04
N ASN A 195 -0.31 10.24 -19.77
CA ASN A 195 1.07 10.68 -20.01
C ASN A 195 1.48 10.42 -21.48
N PRO A 196 2.16 11.34 -22.16
CA PRO A 196 2.74 11.06 -23.47
C PRO A 196 3.66 9.84 -23.43
N SER A 197 3.53 8.93 -24.41
CA SER A 197 4.34 7.71 -24.50
C SER A 197 5.70 7.93 -25.18
N ASN A 198 6.35 9.08 -24.91
CA ASN A 198 7.59 9.51 -25.58
C ASN A 198 8.82 9.36 -24.67
N TRP A 199 9.01 8.19 -24.10
CA TRP A 199 10.01 7.93 -23.04
C TRP A 199 11.46 7.78 -23.52
N LYS A 200 11.81 8.37 -24.66
CA LYS A 200 13.18 8.32 -25.17
C LYS A 200 14.08 9.19 -24.30
N GLU A 201 15.26 8.68 -24.00
CA GLU A 201 16.29 9.42 -23.29
C GLU A 201 17.21 10.12 -24.31
N ASP A 202 17.37 11.43 -24.17
CA ASP A 202 18.30 12.25 -24.96
C ASP A 202 19.30 12.93 -24.03
N ASN A 203 20.10 12.12 -23.33
CA ASN A 203 21.09 12.61 -22.38
C ASN A 203 22.47 12.73 -23.02
N LEU A 204 23.09 13.90 -22.88
CA LEU A 204 24.43 14.19 -23.41
C LEU A 204 25.56 13.63 -22.52
N PHE A 205 25.31 13.46 -21.22
CA PHE A 205 26.30 13.01 -20.25
C PHE A 205 26.21 11.50 -19.99
N PRO A 206 27.32 10.82 -19.67
CA PRO A 206 27.29 9.45 -19.21
C PRO A 206 26.38 9.29 -17.99
N LEU A 207 25.60 8.21 -17.96
CA LEU A 207 24.74 7.89 -16.84
C LEU A 207 25.58 7.36 -15.68
N ILE A 208 25.34 7.88 -14.48
CA ILE A 208 25.78 7.25 -13.24
C ILE A 208 24.65 6.33 -12.81
N THR A 209 24.80 5.04 -13.08
CA THR A 209 23.86 4.00 -12.65
C THR A 209 24.25 3.47 -11.28
N ASP A 210 23.36 2.69 -10.65
CA ASP A 210 23.71 1.98 -9.42
C ASP A 210 24.92 1.06 -9.64
N PRO A 211 26.02 1.20 -8.87
CA PRO A 211 27.19 0.35 -8.99
C PRO A 211 26.92 -1.13 -8.69
N SER A 212 25.83 -1.47 -7.96
CA SER A 212 25.41 -2.86 -7.72
C SER A 212 24.68 -3.48 -8.93
N GLY A 213 24.28 -2.65 -9.89
CA GLY A 213 23.55 -3.06 -11.09
C GLY A 213 22.03 -3.11 -10.93
N HIS A 214 21.47 -2.74 -9.77
CA HIS A 214 20.02 -2.74 -9.59
C HIS A 214 19.36 -1.71 -10.50
N ALA A 215 18.39 -2.16 -11.31
CA ALA A 215 17.65 -1.36 -12.29
C ALA A 215 18.52 -0.64 -13.33
N ALA A 216 19.80 -1.02 -13.50
CA ALA A 216 20.73 -0.32 -14.39
C ALA A 216 20.36 -0.45 -15.88
N ASP A 217 19.54 -1.44 -16.24
CA ASP A 217 19.02 -1.73 -17.58
C ASP A 217 17.60 -1.18 -17.81
N ARG A 218 17.01 -0.52 -16.80
CA ARG A 218 15.65 0.00 -16.87
C ARG A 218 15.67 1.43 -17.41
N HIS A 219 14.55 1.83 -18.02
CA HIS A 219 14.38 3.14 -18.64
C HIS A 219 13.05 3.76 -18.23
N ALA A 220 12.87 5.02 -18.61
CA ALA A 220 11.59 5.70 -18.50
C ALA A 220 10.43 4.90 -19.13
N PRO A 221 9.22 4.96 -18.55
CA PRO A 221 8.84 5.87 -17.47
C PRO A 221 8.99 5.25 -16.07
N GLY A 222 9.43 4.00 -15.93
CA GLY A 222 9.41 3.27 -14.65
C GLY A 222 8.03 2.73 -14.31
N GLY A 223 7.80 2.51 -13.01
CA GLY A 223 6.53 1.99 -12.49
C GLY A 223 5.35 2.86 -12.93
N TRP A 224 4.17 2.25 -12.98
CA TRP A 224 3.00 2.82 -13.64
C TRP A 224 1.70 2.38 -12.99
N ILE A 225 0.67 3.20 -13.18
CA ILE A 225 -0.71 2.94 -12.74
C ILE A 225 -1.61 2.95 -13.98
N ALA A 226 -2.42 1.91 -14.13
CA ALA A 226 -3.38 1.78 -15.22
C ALA A 226 -4.82 1.75 -14.71
N HIS A 227 -5.73 2.40 -15.44
CA HIS A 227 -7.17 2.24 -15.30
C HIS A 227 -7.66 1.17 -16.29
N ILE A 228 -8.53 0.29 -15.82
CA ILE A 228 -9.00 -0.89 -16.55
C ILE A 228 -10.52 -0.95 -16.46
N ASP A 229 -11.21 -1.08 -17.60
CA ASP A 229 -12.66 -1.24 -17.59
C ASP A 229 -13.10 -2.54 -16.88
N SER A 230 -14.35 -2.61 -16.42
CA SER A 230 -14.90 -3.80 -15.74
C SER A 230 -14.88 -5.10 -16.57
N SER A 231 -14.64 -4.99 -17.88
CA SER A 231 -14.46 -6.15 -18.76
C SER A 231 -13.02 -6.66 -18.79
N GLY A 232 -12.04 -5.84 -18.40
CA GLY A 232 -10.60 -6.14 -18.47
C GLY A 232 -9.98 -5.86 -19.83
N LYS A 233 -10.72 -5.24 -20.77
CA LYS A 233 -10.36 -5.13 -22.19
C LYS A 233 -9.77 -3.79 -22.56
N LYS A 234 -10.24 -2.70 -21.95
CA LYS A 234 -9.73 -1.35 -22.19
C LYS A 234 -8.82 -0.91 -21.07
N TRP A 235 -7.62 -0.51 -21.44
CA TRP A 235 -6.59 -0.07 -20.52
C TRP A 235 -6.12 1.34 -20.87
N GLU A 236 -6.00 2.17 -19.84
CA GLU A 236 -5.50 3.52 -19.94
C GLU A 236 -4.33 3.71 -18.97
N LEU A 237 -3.20 4.24 -19.45
CA LEU A 237 -2.15 4.72 -18.53
C LEU A 237 -2.63 5.98 -17.82
N VAL A 238 -2.68 5.94 -16.49
CA VAL A 238 -3.14 7.07 -15.65
C VAL A 238 -1.95 7.92 -15.17
N SER A 239 -0.89 7.26 -14.71
CA SER A 239 0.28 7.91 -14.11
C SER A 239 1.51 7.01 -14.22
N SER A 240 2.70 7.61 -14.21
CA SER A 240 3.98 6.90 -14.26
C SER A 240 5.09 7.60 -13.45
N GLY A 241 6.33 7.14 -13.56
CA GLY A 241 7.47 7.78 -12.89
C GLY A 241 7.73 7.27 -11.48
N TYR A 242 7.32 6.05 -11.17
CA TYR A 242 7.53 5.40 -9.88
C TYR A 242 8.75 4.46 -9.91
N ARG A 243 9.33 4.18 -8.74
CA ARG A 243 10.27 3.07 -8.60
C ARG A 243 9.49 1.78 -8.41
N ASN A 244 9.07 1.49 -7.19
CA ASN A 244 8.31 0.30 -6.86
C ASN A 244 7.12 0.66 -5.98
N THR A 245 6.07 1.18 -6.60
CA THR A 245 4.80 1.37 -5.91
C THR A 245 4.10 0.01 -5.84
N TYR A 246 3.98 -0.54 -4.64
CA TYR A 246 3.35 -1.85 -4.44
C TYR A 246 1.82 -1.75 -4.45
N ASP A 247 1.29 -0.66 -3.90
CA ASP A 247 -0.15 -0.53 -3.69
C ASP A 247 -0.63 0.92 -3.76
N ILE A 248 -1.94 1.07 -3.96
CA ILE A 248 -2.63 2.32 -4.23
C ILE A 248 -3.97 2.36 -3.48
N ALA A 249 -4.45 3.55 -3.13
CA ALA A 249 -5.74 3.70 -2.44
C ALA A 249 -6.46 4.98 -2.82
N PHE A 250 -7.78 4.90 -2.99
CA PHE A 250 -8.65 6.07 -3.08
C PHE A 250 -9.06 6.56 -1.69
N ASN A 251 -9.08 7.87 -1.49
CA ASN A 251 -9.70 8.48 -0.30
C ASN A 251 -11.22 8.69 -0.49
N ASP A 252 -11.86 9.29 0.52
CA ASP A 252 -13.29 9.62 0.54
C ASP A 252 -13.69 10.71 -0.48
N ALA A 253 -12.75 11.51 -0.96
CA ALA A 253 -12.94 12.47 -2.05
C ALA A 253 -12.75 11.84 -3.45
N GLY A 254 -12.40 10.55 -3.53
CA GLY A 254 -12.12 9.85 -4.78
C GLY A 254 -10.80 10.26 -5.44
N ASP A 255 -9.87 10.87 -4.69
CA ASP A 255 -8.49 11.10 -5.13
C ASP A 255 -7.63 9.87 -4.85
N LEU A 256 -6.74 9.53 -5.79
CA LEU A 256 -5.90 8.34 -5.75
C LEU A 256 -4.55 8.65 -5.11
N PHE A 257 -4.06 7.74 -4.26
CA PHE A 257 -2.74 7.82 -3.64
C PHE A 257 -1.93 6.57 -3.93
N ALA A 258 -0.61 6.74 -3.95
CA ALA A 258 0.38 5.69 -4.16
C ALA A 258 1.45 5.76 -3.07
N TYR A 259 1.94 4.60 -2.60
CA TYR A 259 3.11 4.53 -1.72
C TYR A 259 4.31 3.95 -2.47
N ASP A 260 5.20 4.84 -2.91
CA ASP A 260 6.34 4.52 -3.78
C ASP A 260 7.61 4.26 -2.95
N SER A 261 8.45 3.34 -3.40
CA SER A 261 9.68 2.94 -2.72
C SER A 261 10.85 3.90 -2.94
N ASP A 262 11.81 3.88 -2.01
CA ASP A 262 13.08 4.59 -2.16
C ASP A 262 14.07 3.80 -3.01
N MET A 263 15.22 4.40 -3.32
CA MET A 263 16.41 3.69 -3.78
C MET A 263 17.48 3.81 -2.71
N GLU A 264 17.59 2.83 -1.82
CA GLU A 264 18.41 2.92 -0.61
C GLU A 264 19.91 3.14 -0.92
N TYR A 265 20.39 2.66 -2.08
CA TYR A 265 21.77 2.87 -2.52
C TYR A 265 22.06 4.31 -2.99
N ASP A 266 21.02 5.10 -3.28
CA ASP A 266 21.17 6.52 -3.61
C ASP A 266 21.21 7.41 -2.37
N PHE A 267 21.13 6.85 -1.15
CA PHE A 267 21.07 7.67 0.08
C PHE A 267 22.23 8.67 0.17
N GLY A 268 21.89 9.95 0.36
CA GLY A 268 22.84 11.05 0.39
C GLY A 268 23.22 11.63 -0.97
N MET A 269 22.73 11.06 -2.08
CA MET A 269 22.90 11.61 -3.43
C MET A 269 21.85 12.68 -3.75
N PRO A 270 22.16 13.68 -4.61
CA PRO A 270 21.20 14.71 -5.01
C PRO A 270 19.92 14.20 -5.68
N TRP A 271 19.94 12.96 -6.19
CA TRP A 271 18.82 12.32 -6.87
C TRP A 271 18.10 11.27 -6.01
N TYR A 272 18.46 11.13 -4.73
CA TYR A 272 17.75 10.24 -3.82
C TYR A 272 16.26 10.62 -3.72
N LYS A 273 15.40 9.63 -3.95
CA LYS A 273 13.97 9.70 -3.66
C LYS A 273 13.70 8.79 -2.47
N PRO A 274 13.22 9.31 -1.32
CA PRO A 274 12.79 8.47 -0.20
C PRO A 274 11.47 7.75 -0.52
N THR A 275 11.05 6.84 0.35
CA THR A 275 9.70 6.29 0.33
C THR A 275 8.73 7.43 0.52
N ARG A 276 7.65 7.42 -0.26
CA ARG A 276 6.85 8.63 -0.43
C ARG A 276 5.40 8.34 -0.77
N ILE A 277 4.52 9.16 -0.20
CA ILE A 277 3.10 9.19 -0.55
C ILE A 277 2.92 10.17 -1.68
N CYS A 278 2.34 9.70 -2.78
CA CYS A 278 2.10 10.45 -4.00
C CYS A 278 0.59 10.62 -4.20
N HIS A 279 0.12 11.86 -4.41
CA HIS A 279 -1.25 12.11 -4.86
C HIS A 279 -1.30 11.98 -6.38
N VAL A 280 -1.96 10.94 -6.86
CA VAL A 280 -1.98 10.51 -8.27
C VAL A 280 -3.08 11.26 -9.02
N THR A 281 -2.70 12.38 -9.62
CA THR A 281 -3.58 13.17 -10.51
C THR A 281 -3.57 12.60 -11.94
N ASP A 282 -4.49 13.05 -12.78
CA ASP A 282 -4.59 12.55 -14.14
C ASP A 282 -3.35 12.96 -14.96
N GLY A 283 -2.63 12.00 -15.55
CA GLY A 283 -1.38 12.25 -16.28
C GLY A 283 -0.19 12.60 -15.38
N ALA A 284 -0.24 12.25 -14.09
CA ALA A 284 0.87 12.48 -13.17
C ALA A 284 2.15 11.73 -13.58
N GLU A 285 3.31 12.34 -13.31
CA GLU A 285 4.63 11.74 -13.53
C GLU A 285 5.51 12.05 -12.32
N PHE A 286 6.05 11.02 -11.66
CA PHE A 286 6.81 11.17 -10.41
C PHE A 286 8.33 11.10 -10.58
N GLY A 287 8.78 11.06 -11.83
CA GLY A 287 10.14 11.39 -12.23
C GLY A 287 11.19 10.32 -11.93
N TRP A 288 10.79 9.09 -11.60
CA TRP A 288 11.74 7.99 -11.45
C TRP A 288 12.47 7.71 -12.76
N ARG A 289 13.79 7.66 -12.73
CA ARG A 289 14.65 7.23 -13.83
C ARG A 289 15.84 6.47 -13.26
N THR A 290 16.62 5.83 -14.12
CA THR A 290 17.79 5.05 -13.67
C THR A 290 18.92 5.96 -13.20
N GLY A 291 19.33 5.80 -11.94
CA GLY A 291 20.48 6.49 -11.36
C GLY A 291 20.38 8.02 -11.41
N SER A 292 21.44 8.68 -11.87
CA SER A 292 21.59 10.14 -11.78
C SER A 292 20.68 10.98 -12.69
N ILE A 293 19.82 10.35 -13.51
CA ILE A 293 18.85 11.07 -14.36
C ILE A 293 17.44 11.14 -13.78
N ASN A 294 17.25 10.72 -12.54
CA ASN A 294 16.01 10.95 -11.79
C ASN A 294 15.61 12.43 -11.85
N TRP A 295 14.35 12.69 -12.18
CA TRP A 295 13.85 14.06 -12.27
C TRP A 295 13.66 14.64 -10.88
N SER A 296 14.15 15.87 -10.72
CA SER A 296 13.90 16.66 -9.52
C SER A 296 12.41 17.02 -9.43
N PRO A 297 11.78 16.96 -8.25
CA PRO A 297 10.42 17.46 -8.06
C PRO A 297 10.29 18.98 -8.24
N ALA A 298 11.40 19.69 -8.45
CA ALA A 298 11.39 21.10 -8.85
C ALA A 298 11.11 21.29 -10.36
N PHE A 299 11.13 20.22 -11.16
CA PHE A 299 10.78 20.29 -12.57
C PHE A 299 9.26 20.33 -12.73
N PRO A 300 8.71 21.18 -13.61
CA PRO A 300 7.27 21.33 -13.76
C PRO A 300 6.59 20.03 -14.24
N ASP A 301 7.32 19.19 -14.97
CA ASP A 301 6.83 17.92 -15.50
C ASP A 301 6.95 16.75 -14.50
N ALA A 302 7.47 17.00 -13.29
CA ALA A 302 7.64 15.99 -12.24
C ALA A 302 6.87 16.41 -10.98
N LEU A 303 5.75 15.74 -10.70
CA LEU A 303 4.97 16.06 -9.52
C LEU A 303 5.70 15.68 -8.22
N PRO A 304 5.61 16.53 -7.19
CA PRO A 304 6.18 16.22 -5.89
C PRO A 304 5.34 15.17 -5.14
N ALA A 305 5.96 14.48 -4.20
CA ALA A 305 5.23 13.72 -3.19
C ALA A 305 4.46 14.67 -2.26
N VAL A 306 3.33 14.21 -1.71
CA VAL A 306 2.63 14.92 -0.63
C VAL A 306 3.31 14.70 0.73
N LEU A 307 4.03 13.59 0.88
CA LEU A 307 4.83 13.29 2.06
C LEU A 307 6.02 12.39 1.69
N ASN A 308 7.20 12.77 2.16
CA ASN A 308 8.38 11.90 2.17
C ASN A 308 8.49 11.26 3.57
N ILE A 309 8.57 9.93 3.64
CA ILE A 309 8.62 9.18 4.91
C ILE A 309 10.09 8.91 5.29
N GLY A 310 10.91 8.42 4.35
CA GLY A 310 12.33 8.18 4.58
C GLY A 310 12.82 6.93 3.88
N GLN A 311 13.76 6.21 4.48
CA GLN A 311 14.07 4.84 4.06
C GLN A 311 12.92 3.91 4.44
N GLY A 312 12.71 2.83 3.69
CA GLY A 312 11.67 1.86 4.01
C GLY A 312 11.43 0.85 2.91
N SER A 313 10.47 -0.05 3.10
CA SER A 313 10.02 -0.97 2.05
C SER A 313 8.49 -1.00 1.99
N PRO A 314 7.87 -0.16 1.15
CA PRO A 314 6.42 -0.14 0.95
C PRO A 314 5.88 -1.50 0.50
N THR A 315 4.82 -1.98 1.15
CA THR A 315 4.15 -3.24 0.78
C THR A 315 2.64 -3.14 0.66
N ASN A 316 2.01 -2.10 1.17
CA ASN A 316 0.56 -1.91 1.04
C ASN A 316 0.15 -0.46 1.33
N LEU A 317 -0.99 -0.04 0.79
CA LEU A 317 -1.66 1.22 1.10
C LEU A 317 -3.18 1.00 1.18
N VAL A 318 -3.80 1.21 2.36
CA VAL A 318 -5.27 1.10 2.54
C VAL A 318 -5.86 2.41 3.00
N TYR A 319 -7.01 2.82 2.48
CA TYR A 319 -7.77 3.92 3.06
C TYR A 319 -8.74 3.47 4.17
N GLY A 320 -8.74 4.17 5.30
CA GLY A 320 -9.51 3.82 6.49
C GLY A 320 -11.02 4.06 6.43
N GLY A 321 -11.57 4.60 5.33
CA GLY A 321 -12.94 5.12 5.28
C GLY A 321 -14.05 4.14 5.73
N ASN A 322 -13.86 2.84 5.48
CA ASN A 322 -14.81 1.78 5.86
C ASN A 322 -14.53 1.17 7.23
N ALA A 323 -13.48 1.60 7.94
CA ALA A 323 -13.12 1.07 9.24
C ALA A 323 -14.10 1.53 10.32
N LYS A 324 -14.32 0.69 11.33
CA LYS A 324 -15.00 1.06 12.58
C LYS A 324 -14.01 1.63 13.59
N PHE A 325 -13.23 2.60 13.14
CA PHE A 325 -12.21 3.29 13.94
C PHE A 325 -12.65 4.73 14.25
N PRO A 326 -11.96 5.45 15.14
CA PRO A 326 -12.18 6.89 15.32
C PRO A 326 -12.02 7.67 14.02
N GLU A 327 -12.72 8.82 13.91
CA GLU A 327 -12.77 9.65 12.69
C GLU A 327 -11.39 9.92 12.08
N LYS A 328 -10.40 10.23 12.93
CA LYS A 328 -9.01 10.46 12.52
C LYS A 328 -8.50 9.34 11.61
N TYR A 329 -8.60 8.10 12.08
CA TYR A 329 -8.11 6.90 11.39
C TYR A 329 -8.98 6.51 10.20
N LYS A 330 -10.28 6.83 10.23
CA LYS A 330 -11.16 6.66 9.06
C LYS A 330 -10.77 7.57 7.89
N LYS A 331 -10.14 8.72 8.19
CA LYS A 331 -9.63 9.66 7.19
C LYS A 331 -8.15 9.49 6.86
N SER A 332 -7.50 8.47 7.41
CA SER A 332 -6.09 8.18 7.15
C SER A 332 -5.90 7.15 6.05
N LEU A 333 -4.75 7.24 5.37
CA LEU A 333 -4.18 6.14 4.61
C LEU A 333 -3.27 5.34 5.54
N PHE A 334 -3.41 4.01 5.57
CA PHE A 334 -2.52 3.11 6.27
C PHE A 334 -1.43 2.63 5.32
N ALA A 335 -0.21 3.10 5.52
CA ALA A 335 0.95 2.80 4.67
C ALA A 335 1.85 1.77 5.37
N PHE A 336 2.08 0.62 4.73
CA PHE A 336 2.77 -0.52 5.33
C PHE A 336 4.25 -0.54 4.94
N ASP A 337 5.13 -0.67 5.94
CA ASP A 337 6.58 -0.76 5.76
C ASP A 337 7.12 -2.09 6.28
N TRP A 338 7.61 -2.92 5.37
CA TRP A 338 8.16 -4.23 5.68
C TRP A 338 9.49 -4.16 6.43
N SER A 339 10.37 -3.20 6.09
CA SER A 339 11.74 -3.10 6.62
C SER A 339 11.74 -2.74 8.10
N PHE A 340 10.89 -1.78 8.48
CA PHE A 340 10.81 -1.29 9.85
C PHE A 340 9.68 -1.91 10.66
N GLY A 341 8.77 -2.64 10.01
CA GLY A 341 7.62 -3.27 10.65
C GLY A 341 6.66 -2.25 11.25
N ILE A 342 6.35 -1.23 10.46
CA ILE A 342 5.49 -0.11 10.84
C ILE A 342 4.33 0.00 9.85
N ILE A 343 3.11 0.05 10.37
CA ILE A 343 1.96 0.60 9.67
C ILE A 343 1.89 2.07 10.08
N TYR A 344 2.07 2.99 9.14
CA TYR A 344 1.87 4.41 9.37
C TYR A 344 0.41 4.79 9.13
N ALA A 345 -0.18 5.62 9.98
CA ALA A 345 -1.40 6.36 9.64
C ALA A 345 -1.00 7.71 9.04
N ILE A 346 -1.28 7.89 7.76
CA ILE A 346 -1.05 9.11 7.00
C ILE A 346 -2.34 9.93 6.99
N GLU A 347 -2.38 11.00 7.76
CA GLU A 347 -3.46 11.99 7.70
C GLU A 347 -3.22 12.90 6.49
N VAL A 348 -4.19 12.99 5.59
CA VAL A 348 -4.18 13.88 4.43
C VAL A 348 -5.24 14.96 4.58
N GLU A 349 -4.88 16.20 4.30
CA GLU A 349 -5.75 17.37 4.36
C GLU A 349 -5.71 18.11 3.02
N PRO A 350 -6.87 18.40 2.38
CA PRO A 350 -6.89 19.16 1.13
C PRO A 350 -6.16 20.51 1.25
N ASP A 351 -5.25 20.79 0.32
CA ASP A 351 -4.47 22.03 0.27
C ASP A 351 -4.18 22.43 -1.19
N GLY A 352 -4.76 23.55 -1.62
CA GLY A 352 -4.73 23.94 -3.03
C GLY A 352 -5.29 22.84 -3.93
N ALA A 353 -4.65 22.55 -5.05
CA ALA A 353 -5.08 21.49 -5.97
C ALA A 353 -4.79 20.05 -5.48
N SER A 354 -4.07 19.92 -4.36
CA SER A 354 -3.53 18.66 -3.84
C SER A 354 -3.79 18.55 -2.32
N TYR A 355 -2.84 17.99 -1.57
CA TYR A 355 -2.96 17.70 -0.16
C TYR A 355 -1.68 18.08 0.61
N LYS A 356 -1.85 18.49 1.87
CA LYS A 356 -0.82 18.37 2.90
C LYS A 356 -0.99 17.04 3.62
N ALA A 357 0.10 16.46 4.10
CA ALA A 357 0.06 15.18 4.78
C ALA A 357 1.04 15.12 5.95
N LYS A 358 0.70 14.31 6.96
CA LYS A 358 1.58 13.97 8.09
C LYS A 358 1.41 12.49 8.42
N ALA A 359 2.48 11.85 8.87
CA ALA A 359 2.48 10.46 9.30
C ALA A 359 2.58 10.36 10.82
N GLU A 360 1.93 9.35 11.37
CA GLU A 360 2.24 8.82 12.70
C GLU A 360 2.40 7.29 12.64
N GLU A 361 3.18 6.72 13.56
CA GLU A 361 3.16 5.27 13.75
C GLU A 361 1.79 4.84 14.29
N PHE A 362 1.12 3.96 13.55
CA PHE A 362 -0.16 3.38 13.98
C PHE A 362 0.04 2.02 14.63
N ILE A 363 0.73 1.11 13.95
CA ILE A 363 1.12 -0.19 14.55
C ILE A 363 2.60 -0.39 14.27
N SER A 364 3.37 -0.76 15.30
CA SER A 364 4.76 -1.14 15.09
C SER A 364 5.15 -2.38 15.89
N GLY A 365 6.07 -3.17 15.34
CA GLY A 365 6.60 -4.38 15.96
C GLY A 365 7.98 -4.70 15.43
N ALA A 366 8.83 -5.31 16.27
CA ALA A 366 10.22 -5.62 15.92
C ALA A 366 10.53 -7.11 16.15
N PRO A 367 10.63 -7.94 15.10
CA PRO A 367 10.27 -7.67 13.70
C PRO A 367 8.75 -7.80 13.45
N LEU A 368 8.23 -7.08 12.44
CA LEU A 368 6.86 -7.21 11.94
C LEU A 368 6.87 -7.08 10.40
N PRO A 369 7.29 -8.12 9.65
CA PRO A 369 7.50 -8.02 8.20
C PRO A 369 6.16 -7.93 7.47
N LEU A 370 5.59 -6.73 7.35
CA LEU A 370 4.26 -6.45 6.81
C LEU A 370 4.20 -6.70 5.30
N THR A 371 3.23 -7.48 4.82
CA THR A 371 3.11 -7.83 3.40
C THR A 371 1.85 -7.31 2.73
N ASP A 372 0.72 -7.28 3.41
CA ASP A 372 -0.54 -6.81 2.85
C ASP A 372 -1.55 -6.39 3.92
N GLY A 373 -2.57 -5.63 3.55
CA GLY A 373 -3.56 -5.05 4.44
C GLY A 373 -4.91 -4.76 3.75
N ILE A 374 -6.02 -4.93 4.45
CA ILE A 374 -7.35 -4.56 3.94
C ILE A 374 -8.34 -4.27 5.07
N ILE A 375 -9.26 -3.32 4.86
CA ILE A 375 -10.42 -3.16 5.74
C ILE A 375 -11.47 -4.20 5.38
N GLY A 376 -11.80 -5.08 6.32
CA GLY A 376 -12.79 -6.14 6.13
C GLY A 376 -14.23 -5.64 6.17
N PRO A 377 -15.20 -6.50 5.78
CA PRO A 377 -16.62 -6.17 5.75
C PRO A 377 -17.22 -5.86 7.15
N ASP A 378 -16.54 -6.30 8.22
CA ASP A 378 -16.92 -6.00 9.60
C ASP A 378 -16.38 -4.66 10.11
N GLY A 379 -15.54 -3.98 9.31
CA GLY A 379 -14.90 -2.70 9.62
C GLY A 379 -13.59 -2.82 10.40
N ALA A 380 -13.03 -4.03 10.57
CA ALA A 380 -11.71 -4.22 11.15
C ALA A 380 -10.61 -4.06 10.09
N LEU A 381 -9.41 -3.67 10.51
CA LEU A 381 -8.21 -3.75 9.66
C LEU A 381 -7.60 -5.15 9.79
N TYR A 382 -7.47 -5.84 8.67
CA TYR A 382 -6.75 -7.10 8.57
C TYR A 382 -5.38 -6.82 7.98
N PHE A 383 -4.34 -7.51 8.45
CA PHE A 383 -3.03 -7.45 7.81
C PHE A 383 -2.30 -8.78 7.88
N LEU A 384 -1.43 -8.97 6.89
CA LEU A 384 -0.53 -10.09 6.76
C LEU A 384 0.90 -9.68 7.14
N THR A 385 1.62 -10.63 7.72
CA THR A 385 3.08 -10.58 7.79
C THR A 385 3.70 -11.73 7.00
N GLY A 386 4.98 -11.62 6.66
CA GLY A 386 5.76 -12.67 6.01
C GLY A 386 6.53 -12.15 4.81
N GLY A 387 6.35 -12.82 3.66
CA GLY A 387 7.12 -12.58 2.45
C GLY A 387 8.55 -13.12 2.56
N ARG A 388 9.23 -13.27 1.43
CA ARG A 388 10.61 -13.78 1.33
C ARG A 388 10.83 -15.09 2.09
N ARG A 389 9.83 -15.98 2.06
CA ARG A 389 9.79 -17.27 2.78
C ARG A 389 9.85 -17.16 4.30
N LEU A 390 9.62 -15.99 4.88
CA LEU A 390 9.46 -15.82 6.32
C LEU A 390 8.13 -16.40 6.79
N ASP A 391 8.06 -16.75 8.08
CA ASP A 391 6.82 -17.13 8.74
C ASP A 391 5.77 -16.02 8.56
N SER A 392 4.56 -16.45 8.21
CA SER A 392 3.42 -15.58 7.93
C SER A 392 2.34 -15.71 8.98
N ASP A 393 1.63 -14.62 9.23
CA ASP A 393 0.50 -14.56 10.14
C ASP A 393 -0.56 -13.60 9.61
N LEU A 394 -1.83 -13.92 9.87
CA LEU A 394 -2.96 -13.03 9.66
C LEU A 394 -3.40 -12.43 10.99
N TYR A 395 -3.45 -11.11 11.03
CA TYR A 395 -3.92 -10.33 12.16
C TYR A 395 -5.24 -9.62 11.86
N ARG A 396 -6.01 -9.35 12.90
CA ARG A 396 -7.18 -8.46 12.90
C ARG A 396 -7.01 -7.38 13.96
N ILE A 397 -7.29 -6.14 13.58
CA ILE A 397 -7.25 -4.97 14.44
C ILE A 397 -8.65 -4.38 14.57
N THR A 398 -9.09 -4.21 15.82
CA THR A 398 -10.37 -3.62 16.20
C THR A 398 -10.17 -2.42 17.11
N TYR A 399 -11.18 -1.55 17.19
CA TYR A 399 -11.22 -0.45 18.16
C TYR A 399 -12.30 -0.72 19.20
N ASN A 400 -11.89 -0.81 20.46
CA ASN A 400 -12.72 -1.06 21.64
C ASN A 400 -12.72 0.16 22.61
N GLY A 401 -12.21 1.31 22.15
CA GLY A 401 -12.19 2.54 22.94
C GLY A 401 -13.55 3.25 23.00
N LYS A 402 -13.54 4.48 23.51
CA LYS A 402 -14.76 5.26 23.78
C LYS A 402 -15.11 6.28 22.68
N GLU A 403 -14.21 6.51 21.72
CA GLU A 403 -14.45 7.48 20.66
C GLU A 403 -15.50 7.00 19.66
N ASN A 404 -16.13 7.94 18.96
CA ASN A 404 -17.16 7.63 17.98
C ASN A 404 -16.56 6.93 16.74
N THR A 405 -17.17 5.83 16.31
CA THR A 405 -16.80 5.04 15.13
C THR A 405 -17.85 5.05 14.02
N GLU A 406 -18.90 5.86 14.17
CA GLU A 406 -19.95 6.07 13.18
C GLU A 406 -19.42 6.57 11.83
N THR A 407 -20.24 6.45 10.80
CA THR A 407 -19.90 6.91 9.45
C THR A 407 -19.57 8.40 9.44
N VAL A 408 -18.45 8.74 8.81
CA VAL A 408 -17.96 10.11 8.69
C VAL A 408 -18.32 10.65 7.30
N LYS A 409 -18.61 11.94 7.21
CA LYS A 409 -18.82 12.61 5.92
C LYS A 409 -17.51 12.71 5.14
N ALA A 410 -17.62 12.59 3.82
CA ALA A 410 -16.50 12.82 2.93
C ALA A 410 -15.88 14.21 3.15
N THR A 411 -14.55 14.25 3.10
CA THR A 411 -13.76 15.46 3.25
C THR A 411 -14.02 16.40 2.07
N PRO A 412 -14.43 17.66 2.30
CA PRO A 412 -14.70 18.59 1.21
C PRO A 412 -13.39 18.95 0.49
N VAL A 413 -13.43 18.99 -0.83
CA VAL A 413 -12.32 19.47 -1.66
C VAL A 413 -12.32 20.99 -1.78
N THR A 414 -11.15 21.58 -1.98
CA THR A 414 -10.93 23.02 -2.22
C THR A 414 -11.43 23.47 -3.60
N GLU A 415 -11.50 24.78 -3.84
CA GLU A 415 -11.83 25.31 -5.16
C GLU A 415 -10.73 25.02 -6.19
N GLU A 416 -9.46 25.04 -5.79
CA GLU A 416 -8.33 24.70 -6.66
C GLU A 416 -8.34 23.22 -7.05
N ASN A 417 -8.74 22.31 -6.15
CA ASN A 417 -8.91 20.89 -6.49
C ASN A 417 -10.05 20.69 -7.49
N LYS A 418 -11.18 21.41 -7.33
CA LYS A 418 -12.28 21.40 -8.31
C LYS A 418 -11.81 21.91 -9.67
N LEU A 419 -11.04 23.00 -9.69
CA LEU A 419 -10.47 23.56 -10.92
C LEU A 419 -9.53 22.55 -11.60
N ARG A 420 -8.64 21.88 -10.85
CA ARG A 420 -7.80 20.79 -11.38
C ARG A 420 -8.66 19.74 -12.08
N ARG A 421 -9.68 19.21 -11.40
CA ARG A 421 -10.57 18.17 -11.96
C ARG A 421 -11.27 18.65 -13.22
N GLN A 422 -11.73 19.90 -13.25
CA GLN A 422 -12.31 20.52 -14.45
C GLN A 422 -11.31 20.56 -15.62
N LEU A 423 -10.03 20.87 -15.36
CA LEU A 423 -8.98 20.88 -16.38
C LEU A 423 -8.64 19.47 -16.86
N GLU A 424 -8.61 18.48 -15.96
CA GLU A 424 -8.36 17.06 -16.29
C GLU A 424 -9.41 16.49 -17.26
N GLU A 425 -10.65 17.01 -17.29
CA GLU A 425 -11.66 16.65 -18.29
C GLU A 425 -11.24 16.95 -19.75
N TYR A 426 -10.20 17.78 -19.95
CA TYR A 426 -9.64 18.10 -21.26
C TYR A 426 -8.42 17.26 -21.63
N HIS A 427 -8.01 16.30 -20.80
CA HIS A 427 -6.99 15.28 -21.14
C HIS A 427 -7.50 14.23 -22.13
N VAL A 428 -8.62 14.49 -22.79
CA VAL A 428 -9.14 13.75 -23.95
C VAL A 428 -9.37 14.75 -25.09
N PRO A 429 -9.23 14.35 -26.36
CA PRO A 429 -9.50 15.24 -27.49
C PRO A 429 -10.93 15.82 -27.41
N LYS A 430 -11.04 17.10 -27.06
CA LYS A 430 -12.31 17.82 -26.87
C LYS A 430 -12.27 19.17 -27.58
N GLN A 431 -13.35 19.52 -28.26
CA GLN A 431 -13.47 20.82 -28.93
C GLN A 431 -13.45 21.95 -27.88
N GLY A 432 -12.65 22.99 -28.10
CA GLY A 432 -12.50 24.12 -27.17
C GLY A 432 -11.54 23.89 -26.00
N ALA A 433 -10.80 22.77 -25.97
CA ALA A 433 -9.84 22.47 -24.90
C ALA A 433 -8.76 23.56 -24.71
N VAL A 434 -8.37 24.25 -25.79
CA VAL A 434 -7.35 25.31 -25.76
C VAL A 434 -7.90 26.64 -25.23
N ASP A 435 -9.22 26.85 -25.24
CA ASP A 435 -9.84 28.13 -24.87
C ASP A 435 -10.07 28.28 -23.36
N ILE A 436 -9.88 27.19 -22.59
CA ILE A 436 -10.14 27.11 -21.14
C ILE A 436 -8.84 27.11 -20.31
N ALA A 437 -7.70 26.82 -20.94
CA ALA A 437 -6.39 26.71 -20.31
C ALA A 437 -5.73 28.07 -20.03
#